data_AF-A0AAU1D863-F1
#
_entry.id   AF-A0AAU1D863-F1
#
_cell.length_a   1.000
_cell.length_b   1.000
_cell.length_c   1.000
_cell.angle_alpha   90.00
_cell.angle_beta   90.00
_cell.angle_gamma   90.00
#
_symmetry.space_group_name_H-M   'P 1'
#
loop_
_entity.id
_entity.type
_entity.pdbx_description
1 polymer ?
#
loop_
_entity_poly.entity_id
_entity_poly.type
_entity_poly.pdbx_seq_one_letter_code
_entity_poly.pdbx_strand_id
1 'polypeptide(L)'
;MPEPENTSLRNQEEEAARLGFSRRLPVDWLREHLAATAVHHLFPMLVHQLSHRPEVSPQWRCELLMTVRTGEEIRGFLDVLPATFRGLPETLDAAAKTEVADRINRAISQREWTERTC
;
A
#
# COMPACT_ATOMS: atom_id res chain seq x y z
N MET A 1 -9.45 -21.15 7.46
CA MET A 1 -8.29 -20.43 8.02
C MET A 1 -8.28 -19.07 7.34
N PRO A 2 -8.45 -17.93 8.03
CA PRO A 2 -8.35 -16.65 7.34
C PRO A 2 -6.87 -16.37 7.05
N GLU A 3 -6.59 -16.04 5.80
CA GLU A 3 -5.25 -15.81 5.26
C GLU A 3 -4.64 -14.52 5.87
N PRO A 4 -3.44 -14.59 6.47
CA PRO A 4 -2.90 -13.49 7.27
C PRO A 4 -2.36 -12.30 6.45
N GLU A 5 -2.07 -12.46 5.16
CA GLU A 5 -1.24 -11.51 4.43
C GLU A 5 -2.04 -10.31 3.87
N ASN A 6 -3.24 -10.54 3.35
CA ASN A 6 -4.13 -9.46 2.88
C ASN A 6 -4.85 -8.69 3.99
N THR A 7 -4.91 -9.25 5.19
CA THR A 7 -5.54 -8.60 6.34
C THR A 7 -4.76 -7.34 6.72
N SER A 8 -3.42 -7.36 6.61
CA SER A 8 -2.59 -6.19 6.95
C SER A 8 -2.87 -5.00 6.03
N LEU A 9 -2.81 -5.18 4.70
CA LEU A 9 -3.03 -4.07 3.76
C LEU A 9 -4.42 -3.45 3.92
N ARG A 10 -5.45 -4.29 4.03
CA ARG A 10 -6.82 -3.81 4.24
C ARG A 10 -6.97 -3.01 5.53
N ASN A 11 -6.36 -3.46 6.63
CA ASN A 11 -6.40 -2.72 7.89
C ASN A 11 -5.73 -1.33 7.77
N GLN A 12 -4.64 -1.24 7.00
CA GLN A 12 -3.92 0.02 6.78
C GLN A 12 -4.74 1.00 5.92
N GLU A 13 -5.44 0.48 4.91
CA GLU A 13 -6.34 1.25 4.04
C GLU A 13 -7.60 1.71 4.80
N GLU A 14 -8.14 0.85 5.67
CA GLU A 14 -9.24 1.19 6.60
C GLU A 14 -8.79 2.28 7.60
N GLU A 15 -7.58 2.18 8.13
CA GLU A 15 -7.01 3.23 8.99
C GLU A 15 -6.81 4.54 8.24
N ALA A 16 -6.23 4.51 7.03
CA ALA A 16 -6.04 5.69 6.20
C ALA A 16 -7.38 6.37 5.87
N ALA A 17 -8.43 5.58 5.61
CA ALA A 17 -9.79 6.10 5.42
C ALA A 17 -10.33 6.77 6.69
N ARG A 18 -10.20 6.13 7.86
CA ARG A 18 -10.63 6.67 9.16
C ARG A 18 -9.90 7.98 9.50
N LEU A 19 -8.62 8.08 9.16
CA LEU A 19 -7.80 9.26 9.39
C LEU A 19 -8.00 10.35 8.33
N GLY A 20 -8.73 10.07 7.25
CA GLY A 20 -9.01 11.01 6.17
C GLY A 20 -7.82 11.30 5.27
N PHE A 21 -6.92 10.33 5.10
CA PHE A 21 -5.71 10.48 4.30
C PHE A 21 -5.98 10.50 2.80
N SER A 22 -5.21 11.32 2.07
CA SER A 22 -5.44 11.60 0.65
C SER A 22 -5.13 10.42 -0.26
N ARG A 23 -4.08 9.63 0.06
CA ARG A 23 -3.73 8.42 -0.68
C ARG A 23 -4.21 7.21 0.09
N ARG A 24 -5.19 6.55 -0.50
CA ARG A 24 -5.80 5.31 -0.06
C ARG A 24 -6.61 4.72 -1.20
N LEU A 25 -6.82 3.42 -1.19
CA LEU A 25 -7.72 2.70 -2.07
C LEU A 25 -9.01 2.33 -1.34
N PRO A 26 -10.16 2.25 -2.03
CA PRO A 26 -11.38 1.73 -1.43
C PRO A 26 -11.19 0.26 -1.01
N VAL A 27 -11.62 -0.09 0.20
CA VAL A 27 -11.46 -1.45 0.75
C VAL A 27 -12.18 -2.50 -0.11
N ASP A 28 -13.32 -2.15 -0.68
CA ASP A 28 -14.07 -3.05 -1.56
C ASP A 28 -13.33 -3.29 -2.88
N TRP A 29 -12.62 -2.27 -3.40
CA TRP A 29 -11.74 -2.43 -4.56
C TRP A 29 -10.61 -3.43 -4.27
N LEU A 30 -10.00 -3.36 -3.09
CA LEU A 30 -8.95 -4.31 -2.68
C LEU A 30 -9.49 -5.74 -2.62
N ARG A 31 -10.67 -5.93 -2.03
CA ARG A 31 -11.33 -7.25 -1.93
C ARG A 31 -11.64 -7.83 -3.31
N GLU A 32 -12.10 -6.99 -4.21
CA GLU A 32 -12.50 -7.40 -5.56
C GLU A 32 -11.29 -7.78 -6.41
N HIS A 33 -10.20 -7.00 -6.36
CA HIS A 33 -9.14 -7.12 -7.36
C HIS A 33 -7.83 -7.71 -6.87
N LEU A 34 -7.52 -7.75 -5.58
CA LEU A 34 -6.23 -8.28 -5.09
C LEU A 34 -6.22 -9.81 -5.00
N ALA A 35 -5.05 -10.40 -5.31
CA ALA A 35 -4.80 -11.81 -5.11
C ALA A 35 -4.76 -12.14 -3.62
N ALA A 36 -5.61 -13.06 -3.16
CA ALA A 36 -5.89 -13.31 -1.74
C ALA A 36 -4.65 -13.71 -0.90
N THR A 37 -3.72 -14.44 -1.52
CA THR A 37 -2.51 -14.96 -0.87
C THR A 37 -1.23 -14.23 -1.29
N ALA A 38 -1.34 -13.05 -1.90
CA ALA A 38 -0.17 -12.31 -2.33
C ALA A 38 0.38 -11.44 -1.19
N VAL A 39 1.71 -11.40 -1.09
CA VAL A 39 2.41 -10.41 -0.26
C VAL A 39 2.38 -9.07 -0.98
N HIS A 40 1.92 -8.05 -0.27
CA HIS A 40 1.94 -6.66 -0.74
C HIS A 40 3.05 -5.89 -0.04
N HIS A 41 3.74 -5.02 -0.77
CA HIS A 41 4.88 -4.29 -0.25
C HIS A 41 4.57 -2.81 -0.14
N LEU A 42 4.98 -2.20 0.98
CA LEU A 42 4.95 -0.76 1.21
C LEU A 42 6.37 -0.23 1.19
N PHE A 43 6.62 0.79 0.37
CA PHE A 43 7.90 1.45 0.25
C PHE A 43 7.77 2.94 0.63
N PRO A 44 8.36 3.41 1.74
CA PRO A 44 8.22 4.79 2.17
C PRO A 44 8.99 5.72 1.22
N MET A 45 8.30 6.75 0.71
CA MET A 45 8.88 7.72 -0.22
C MET A 45 9.07 9.10 0.40
N LEU A 46 8.03 9.61 1.07
CA LEU A 46 7.98 11.00 1.53
C LEU A 46 7.40 11.09 2.94
N VAL A 47 7.88 12.09 3.68
CA VAL A 47 7.32 12.48 4.98
C VAL A 47 6.59 13.80 4.82
N HIS A 48 5.29 13.81 5.10
CA HIS A 48 4.45 14.99 5.14
C HIS A 48 4.31 15.48 6.58
N GLN A 49 4.73 16.72 6.81
CA GLN A 49 4.47 17.45 8.06
C GLN A 49 3.20 18.28 7.86
N LEU A 50 2.13 17.94 8.58
CA LEU A 50 0.81 18.54 8.40
C LEU A 50 0.51 19.50 9.55
N SER A 51 0.95 20.75 9.44
CA SER A 51 0.70 21.78 10.48
C SER A 51 -0.79 22.03 10.74
N HIS A 52 -1.65 21.79 9.74
CA HIS A 52 -3.10 21.96 9.84
C HIS A 52 -3.82 20.72 10.41
N ARG A 53 -3.11 19.60 10.57
CA ARG A 53 -3.63 18.34 11.14
C ARG A 53 -2.57 17.67 12.02
N PRO A 54 -2.21 18.29 13.17
CA PRO A 54 -1.14 17.81 14.03
C PRO A 54 -1.39 16.40 14.60
N GLU A 55 -2.65 16.00 14.76
CA GLU A 55 -3.06 14.70 15.30
C GLU A 55 -2.74 13.51 14.39
N VAL A 56 -2.49 13.76 13.11
CA VAL A 56 -2.05 12.75 12.13
C VAL A 56 -0.69 13.08 11.50
N SER A 57 0.03 14.05 12.07
CA SER A 57 1.38 14.43 11.65
C SER A 57 2.44 13.76 12.55
N PRO A 58 3.57 13.29 12.00
CA PRO A 58 3.85 13.21 10.57
C PRO A 58 3.10 12.07 9.89
N GLN A 59 2.79 12.27 8.62
CA GLN A 59 2.21 11.28 7.74
C GLN A 59 3.28 10.80 6.76
N TRP A 60 3.38 9.50 6.49
CA TRP A 60 4.29 8.95 5.48
C TRP A 60 3.52 8.60 4.22
N ARG A 61 4.00 9.02 3.07
CA ARG A 61 3.52 8.52 1.77
C ARG A 61 4.35 7.32 1.36
N CYS A 62 3.69 6.21 1.17
CA CYS A 62 4.29 4.99 0.66
C CYS A 62 3.82 4.72 -0.78
N GLU A 63 4.74 4.23 -1.60
CA GLU A 63 4.40 3.44 -2.78
C GLU A 63 3.96 2.04 -2.35
N LEU A 64 3.02 1.47 -3.08
CA LEU A 64 2.56 0.10 -2.90
C LEU A 64 2.87 -0.69 -4.13
N LEU A 65 3.42 -1.88 -3.93
CA LEU A 65 3.38 -2.94 -4.92
C LEU A 65 2.30 -3.93 -4.53
N MET A 66 1.32 -4.09 -5.41
CA MET A 66 0.20 -5.02 -5.22
C MET A 66 0.15 -6.02 -6.38
N THR A 67 -0.30 -7.23 -6.05
CA THR A 67 -0.57 -8.26 -7.05
C THR A 67 -2.09 -8.43 -7.16
N VAL A 68 -2.64 -8.21 -8.35
CA VAL A 68 -4.06 -8.41 -8.62
C VAL A 68 -4.36 -9.88 -8.89
N ARG A 69 -5.64 -10.27 -8.89
CA ARG A 69 -6.10 -11.66 -9.09
C ARG A 69 -5.63 -12.28 -10.42
N THR A 70 -5.34 -11.46 -11.43
CA THR A 70 -4.78 -11.91 -12.71
C THR A 70 -3.30 -12.29 -12.62
N GLY A 71 -2.64 -12.03 -11.49
CA GLY A 71 -1.21 -12.21 -11.27
C GLY A 71 -0.36 -11.00 -11.70
N GLU A 72 -0.97 -9.97 -12.29
CA GLU A 72 -0.26 -8.75 -12.66
C GLU A 72 0.16 -7.95 -11.41
N GLU A 73 1.32 -7.30 -11.52
CA GLU A 73 1.80 -6.34 -10.53
C GLU A 73 1.41 -4.92 -10.92
N ILE A 74 0.83 -4.20 -9.97
CA ILE A 74 0.42 -2.82 -10.12
C ILE A 74 0.99 -1.98 -8.98
N ARG A 75 1.21 -0.69 -9.25
CA ARG A 75 1.61 0.27 -8.22
C ARG A 75 0.46 1.14 -7.73
N GLY A 76 0.47 1.45 -6.45
CA GLY A 76 -0.45 2.40 -5.83
C GLY A 76 0.25 3.33 -4.84
N PHE A 77 -0.54 4.12 -4.13
CA PHE A 77 -0.06 4.96 -3.03
C PHE A 77 -0.97 4.79 -1.82
N LEU A 78 -0.37 4.78 -0.65
CA LEU A 78 -1.04 4.74 0.64
C LEU A 78 -0.29 5.70 1.54
N ASP A 79 -1.02 6.64 2.12
CA ASP A 79 -0.47 7.40 3.21
C ASP A 79 -0.72 6.64 4.52
N VAL A 80 0.28 6.54 5.39
CA VAL A 80 0.22 5.81 6.67
C VAL A 80 0.79 6.66 7.81
N LEU A 81 0.44 6.32 9.05
CA LEU A 81 1.19 6.80 10.21
C LEU A 81 2.54 6.08 10.30
N PRO A 82 3.61 6.77 10.74
CA PRO A 82 4.91 6.14 10.95
C PRO A 82 4.86 4.97 11.95
N ALA A 83 3.99 5.07 12.97
CA ALA A 83 3.79 3.99 13.94
C ALA A 83 3.19 2.75 13.27
N THR A 84 2.17 2.92 12.42
CA THR A 84 1.56 1.84 11.63
C THR A 84 2.60 1.19 10.72
N PHE A 85 3.42 1.98 10.01
CA PHE A 85 4.46 1.44 9.14
C PHE A 85 5.52 0.65 9.92
N ARG A 86 6.01 1.19 11.05
CA ARG A 86 7.03 0.51 11.88
C ARG A 86 6.50 -0.73 12.60
N GLY A 87 5.18 -0.86 12.76
CA GLY A 87 4.56 -2.06 13.30
C GLY A 87 4.51 -3.22 12.31
N LEU A 88 4.85 -2.99 11.03
CA LEU A 88 4.93 -4.05 10.03
C LEU A 88 6.16 -4.91 10.25
N PRO A 89 6.07 -6.23 9.99
CA PRO A 89 7.23 -7.09 10.07
C PRO A 89 8.25 -6.68 9.00
N GLU A 90 9.46 -6.30 9.41
CA GLU A 90 10.56 -6.06 8.50
C GLU A 90 11.16 -7.40 8.05
N THR A 91 10.61 -7.96 6.97
CA THR A 91 11.00 -9.27 6.42
C THR A 91 11.99 -9.19 5.27
N LEU A 92 12.26 -7.99 4.75
CA LEU A 92 13.06 -7.77 3.55
C LEU A 92 14.50 -7.36 3.90
N ASP A 93 15.48 -8.05 3.33
CA ASP A 93 16.87 -7.60 3.32
C ASP A 93 17.09 -6.48 2.29
N ALA A 94 18.33 -5.98 2.19
CA ALA A 94 18.66 -4.89 1.28
C ALA A 94 18.45 -5.26 -0.20
N ALA A 95 18.74 -6.49 -0.60
CA ALA A 95 18.61 -6.94 -1.98
C ALA A 95 17.12 -7.05 -2.37
N ALA A 96 16.31 -7.64 -1.50
CA ALA A 96 14.87 -7.73 -1.67
C ALA A 96 14.21 -6.34 -1.72
N LYS A 97 14.69 -5.38 -0.93
CA LYS A 97 14.22 -3.98 -1.00
C LYS A 97 14.52 -3.35 -2.36
N THR A 98 15.70 -3.57 -2.92
CA THR A 98 16.05 -3.09 -4.27
C THR A 98 15.17 -3.74 -5.33
N GLU A 99 14.95 -5.04 -5.25
CA GLU A 99 14.08 -5.76 -6.21
C GLU A 99 12.63 -5.26 -6.18
N VAL A 100 12.08 -5.02 -4.98
CA VAL A 100 10.75 -4.44 -4.82
C VAL A 100 10.68 -3.03 -5.42
N ALA A 101 11.68 -2.19 -5.18
CA ALA A 101 11.73 -0.84 -5.76
C ALA A 101 11.75 -0.89 -7.30
N ASP A 102 12.53 -1.80 -7.88
CA ASP A 102 12.59 -2.02 -9.32
C ASP A 102 11.25 -2.52 -9.90
N ARG A 103 10.56 -3.42 -9.18
CA ARG A 103 9.21 -3.89 -9.57
C ARG A 103 8.19 -2.75 -9.53
N ILE A 104 8.20 -1.92 -8.49
CA ILE A 104 7.35 -0.72 -8.39
C ILE A 104 7.58 0.22 -9.57
N ASN A 105 8.84 0.45 -9.96
CA ASN A 105 9.18 1.34 -11.06
C ASN A 105 8.67 0.82 -12.43
N ARG A 106 8.56 -0.50 -12.60
CA ARG A 106 8.08 -1.13 -13.83
C ARG A 106 6.56 -1.34 -13.84
N ALA A 107 5.91 -1.39 -12.68
CA ALA A 107 4.48 -1.64 -12.57
C ALA A 107 3.65 -0.45 -13.08
N ILE A 108 2.56 -0.75 -13.79
CA ILE A 108 1.58 0.27 -14.18
C ILE A 108 0.82 0.77 -12.96
N SER A 109 0.28 1.99 -13.04
CA SER A 109 -0.50 2.51 -11.91
C SER A 109 -1.81 1.75 -11.74
N GLN A 110 -2.30 1.64 -10.49
CA GLN A 110 -3.61 1.08 -10.18
C GLN A 110 -4.71 1.76 -11.00
N ARG A 111 -4.63 3.09 -11.18
CA ARG A 111 -5.57 3.84 -12.01
C ARG A 111 -5.55 3.38 -13.46
N GLU A 112 -4.37 3.31 -14.07
CA GLU A 112 -4.20 2.87 -15.46
C GLU A 112 -4.65 1.42 -15.65
N TRP A 113 -4.38 0.54 -14.69
CA TRP A 113 -4.88 -0.83 -14.71
C TRP A 113 -6.42 -0.84 -14.69
N THR A 114 -7.06 -0.12 -13.76
CA THR A 114 -8.51 -0.01 -13.69
C THR A 114 -9.12 0.54 -14.98
N GLU A 115 -8.54 1.57 -15.58
CA GLU A 115 -9.01 2.13 -16.87
C GLU A 115 -8.93 1.13 -18.03
N ARG A 116 -8.07 0.11 -17.94
CA ARG A 116 -7.93 -0.95 -18.95
C ARG A 116 -8.82 -2.16 -18.71
N THR A 117 -9.18 -2.45 -17.46
CA THR A 117 -9.73 -3.76 -17.06
C THR A 117 -11.08 -3.70 -16.35
N CYS A 118 -11.55 -2.52 -15.95
CA CYS A 118 -12.81 -2.31 -15.23
C CYS A 118 -13.70 -1.34 -16.00
#